data_AF-A0A2C2V1L8-F1
#
_entry.id   AF-A0A2C2V1L8-F1
#
_cell.length_a   1.000
_cell.length_b   1.000
_cell.length_c   1.000
_cell.angle_alpha   90.00
_cell.angle_beta   90.00
_cell.angle_gamma   90.00
#
_symmetry.space_group_name_H-M   'P 1'
#
loop_
_entity.id
_entity.type
_entity.pdbx_description
1 polymer ?
#
loop_
_entity_poly.entity_id
_entity_poly.type
_entity_poly.pdbx_seq_one_letter_code
_entity_poly.pdbx_strand_id
1 'polypeptide(L)'
;MPTIPSFFPWDFSLIPVTIMLWLQFKPTINPFIKAVIYSVLTSFIGEPLFEWIGLYTMLKWNVFYSFLIWIVIYLIAYRISKVKALDPL
;
A
#
# COMPACT_ATOMS: atom_id res chain seq x y z
N MET A 1 6.50 25.91 -13.12
CA MET A 1 6.80 24.45 -13.15
C MET A 1 5.91 23.80 -12.11
N PRO A 2 5.19 22.70 -12.39
CA PRO A 2 4.37 22.08 -11.35
C PRO A 2 5.32 21.60 -10.25
N THR A 3 5.19 22.22 -9.08
CA THR A 3 6.10 22.13 -7.93
C THR A 3 5.78 20.95 -7.01
N ILE A 4 4.70 20.22 -7.28
CA ILE A 4 4.33 19.02 -6.55
C ILE A 4 4.95 17.84 -7.29
N PRO A 5 5.87 17.07 -6.68
CA PRO A 5 6.33 15.84 -7.29
C PRO A 5 5.12 14.91 -7.49
N SER A 6 4.93 14.37 -8.69
CA SER A 6 3.74 13.58 -9.06
C SER A 6 3.43 12.41 -8.12
N PHE A 7 4.40 11.96 -7.32
CA PHE A 7 4.27 10.89 -6.33
C PHE A 7 3.72 11.33 -4.97
N PHE A 8 3.65 12.63 -4.68
CA PHE A 8 3.24 13.11 -3.36
C PHE A 8 1.82 12.65 -2.95
N PRO A 9 0.79 12.73 -3.83
CA PRO A 9 -0.54 12.24 -3.48
C PRO A 9 -0.56 10.71 -3.34
N TRP A 10 0.24 10.00 -4.13
CA TRP A 10 0.33 8.55 -4.07
C TRP A 10 0.81 8.08 -2.70
N ASP A 11 1.96 8.58 -2.25
CA ASP A 11 2.58 8.16 -1.00
C ASP A 11 1.76 8.57 0.23
N PHE A 12 1.19 9.78 0.21
CA PHE A 12 0.57 10.37 1.39
C PHE A 12 -0.95 10.17 1.50
N SER A 13 -1.64 9.96 0.38
CA SER A 13 -3.10 9.81 0.39
C SER A 13 -3.56 8.43 -0.06
N LEU A 14 -3.05 7.92 -1.18
CA LEU A 14 -3.58 6.70 -1.76
C LEU A 14 -3.15 5.48 -0.96
N ILE A 15 -1.87 5.35 -0.62
CA ILE A 15 -1.36 4.22 0.18
C ILE A 15 -2.06 4.13 1.54
N PRO A 16 -2.12 5.18 2.38
CA PRO A 16 -2.73 5.06 3.70
C PRO A 16 -4.23 4.75 3.62
N VAL A 17 -4.96 5.39 2.70
CA VAL A 17 -6.41 5.19 2.55
C VAL A 17 -6.73 3.77 2.08
N THR A 18 -6.02 3.26 1.08
CA THR A 18 -6.25 1.91 0.57
C THR A 18 -5.88 0.83 1.58
N ILE A 19 -4.78 0.99 2.32
CA ILE A 19 -4.40 0.09 3.41
C ILE A 19 -5.45 0.13 4.53
N MET A 20 -5.95 1.30 4.90
CA MET A 20 -7.00 1.44 5.92
C MET A 20 -8.31 0.76 5.49
N LEU A 21 -8.74 0.96 4.24
CA LEU A 21 -9.91 0.28 3.69
C LEU A 21 -9.72 -1.25 3.71
N TRP A 22 -8.54 -1.73 3.32
CA TRP A 22 -8.24 -3.16 3.34
C TRP A 22 -8.21 -3.73 4.76
N LEU A 23 -7.67 -2.99 5.73
CA LEU A 23 -7.67 -3.35 7.15
C LEU A 23 -9.09 -3.52 7.69
N GLN A 24 -9.97 -2.56 7.41
CA GLN A 24 -11.37 -2.55 7.86
C GLN A 24 -12.21 -3.63 7.17
N PHE A 25 -11.90 -3.98 5.92
CA PHE A 25 -12.62 -5.01 5.18
C PHE A 25 -12.37 -6.40 5.78
N LYS A 26 -13.33 -6.95 6.52
CA LYS A 26 -13.23 -8.25 7.22
C LYS A 26 -12.01 -8.31 8.17
N PRO A 27 -12.09 -7.70 9.37
CA PRO A 27 -10.97 -7.60 10.32
C PRO A 27 -10.63 -8.93 11.02
N THR A 28 -11.47 -9.95 10.88
CA THR A 28 -11.31 -11.28 11.51
C THR A 28 -10.38 -12.22 10.72
N ILE A 29 -10.03 -11.88 9.47
CA ILE A 29 -9.14 -12.69 8.64
C ILE A 29 -7.69 -12.53 9.12
N ASN A 30 -6.89 -13.60 8.97
CA ASN A 30 -5.47 -13.59 9.29
C ASN A 30 -4.75 -12.43 8.56
N PRO A 31 -4.07 -11.52 9.29
CA PRO A 31 -3.40 -10.36 8.70
C PRO A 31 -2.32 -10.73 7.68
N PHE A 32 -1.66 -11.88 7.81
CA PHE A 32 -0.64 -12.32 6.84
C PHE A 32 -1.25 -12.65 5.48
N ILE A 33 -2.40 -13.31 5.45
CA ILE A 33 -3.11 -13.61 4.20
C ILE A 33 -3.57 -12.31 3.54
N LYS A 34 -4.10 -11.36 4.33
CA LYS A 34 -4.49 -10.04 3.81
C LYS A 34 -3.29 -9.27 3.26
N ALA A 35 -2.13 -9.35 3.92
CA ALA A 35 -0.89 -8.70 3.47
C ALA A 35 -0.47 -9.22 2.10
N VAL A 36 -0.45 -10.55 1.92
CA VAL A 36 -0.06 -11.20 0.66
C VAL A 36 -1.05 -10.85 -0.46
N ILE A 37 -2.35 -10.90 -0.21
CA ILE A 37 -3.35 -10.53 -1.22
C ILE A 37 -3.20 -9.05 -1.61
N TYR A 38 -3.05 -8.18 -0.62
CA TYR A 38 -2.85 -6.75 -0.86
C TYR A 38 -1.59 -6.47 -1.68
N SER A 39 -0.47 -7.12 -1.34
CA SER A 39 0.79 -6.93 -2.07
C SER A 39 0.73 -7.47 -3.50
N VAL A 40 0.04 -8.59 -3.75
CA VAL A 40 -0.20 -9.06 -5.13
C VAL A 40 -1.01 -8.01 -5.90
N LEU A 41 -2.11 -7.51 -5.34
CA LEU A 41 -2.94 -6.52 -6.02
C LEU A 41 -2.15 -5.24 -6.31
N THR A 42 -1.41 -4.71 -5.34
CA THR A 42 -0.71 -3.44 -5.51
C THR A 42 0.50 -3.55 -6.45
N SER A 43 1.29 -4.63 -6.38
CA SER A 43 2.46 -4.80 -7.24
C SER A 43 2.12 -5.18 -8.68
N PHE A 44 1.11 -6.02 -8.89
CA PHE A 44 0.78 -6.51 -10.23
C PHE A 44 -0.33 -5.72 -10.92
N ILE A 45 -1.18 -4.99 -10.17
CA ILE A 45 -2.26 -4.18 -10.73
C ILE A 45 -2.00 -2.70 -10.47
N GLY A 46 -1.69 -2.32 -9.23
CA GLY A 46 -1.40 -0.93 -8.88
C GLY A 46 -0.26 -0.36 -9.72
N GLU A 47 0.94 -0.88 -9.57
CA GLU A 47 2.14 -0.33 -10.23
C GLU A 47 2.01 -0.21 -11.77
N PRO A 48 1.49 -1.21 -12.51
CA PRO A 48 1.27 -1.08 -13.95
C PRO A 48 0.19 -0.06 -14.32
N LEU A 49 -0.86 0.11 -13.51
CA LEU A 49 -1.85 1.16 -13.74
C LEU A 49 -1.23 2.55 -13.57
N PHE A 50 -0.33 2.75 -12.61
CA PHE A 50 0.37 4.02 -12.43
C PHE A 50 1.38 4.30 -13.53
N GLU A 51 2.04 3.26 -14.04
CA GLU A 51 2.87 3.38 -15.24
C GLU A 51 2.03 3.77 -16.47
N TRP A 52 0.85 3.18 -16.63
CA TRP A 52 -0.05 3.52 -17.75
C TRP A 52 -0.57 4.96 -17.70
N ILE A 53 -0.83 5.50 -16.51
CA ILE A 53 -1.24 6.90 -16.31
C ILE A 53 -0.04 7.87 -16.50
N GLY A 54 1.18 7.35 -16.66
CA GLY A 54 2.40 8.14 -16.82
C GLY A 54 2.91 8.77 -15.53
N LEU A 55 2.43 8.29 -14.38
CA LEU A 55 2.86 8.75 -13.06
C LEU A 55 4.16 8.09 -12.62
N TYR A 56 4.49 6.92 -13.19
CA TYR A 56 5.67 6.13 -12.86
C TYR A 56 6.34 5.56 -14.11
N THR A 57 7.65 5.33 -14.07
CA THR A 57 8.38 4.60 -15.13
C THR A 57 9.14 3.46 -14.48
N MET A 58 8.89 2.21 -14.90
CA MET A 58 9.64 1.05 -14.39
C MET A 58 11.03 1.01 -15.03
N LEU A 59 12.01 1.71 -14.43
CA LEU A 59 13.41 1.61 -14.83
C LEU A 59 14.03 0.32 -14.27
N LYS A 60 13.87 -0.81 -14.98
CA LYS A 60 14.43 -2.13 -14.65
C LYS A 60 14.12 -2.64 -13.24
N TRP A 61 13.05 -2.15 -12.62
CA TRP A 61 12.63 -2.62 -11.29
C TRP A 61 11.98 -3.99 -11.40
N ASN A 62 12.33 -4.91 -10.51
CA ASN A 62 11.69 -6.22 -10.46
C ASN A 62 10.46 -6.16 -9.54
N VAL A 63 9.29 -6.48 -10.10
CA VAL A 63 7.99 -6.50 -9.40
C VAL A 63 8.03 -7.36 -8.12
N PHE A 64 8.91 -8.36 -8.05
CA PHE A 64 9.08 -9.18 -6.85
C PHE A 64 9.58 -8.38 -5.64
N TYR A 65 10.43 -7.37 -5.84
CA TYR A 65 10.87 -6.50 -4.75
C TYR A 65 9.72 -5.65 -4.23
N SER A 66 8.91 -5.08 -5.14
CA SER A 66 7.70 -4.37 -4.78
C SER A 66 6.78 -5.24 -3.93
N PHE A 67 6.54 -6.48 -4.37
CA PHE A 67 5.68 -7.42 -3.67
C PHE A 67 6.11 -7.63 -2.21
N LEU A 68 7.41 -7.83 -1.98
CA LEU A 68 7.93 -8.00 -0.61
C LEU A 68 7.81 -6.71 0.21
N ILE A 69 8.08 -5.56 -0.39
CA ILE A 69 7.94 -4.24 0.25
C ILE A 69 6.49 -4.01 0.71
N TRP A 70 5.50 -4.27 -0.15
CA TRP A 70 4.09 -4.10 0.19
C TRP A 70 3.63 -5.00 1.34
N ILE A 71 4.16 -6.22 1.45
CA ILE A 71 3.88 -7.09 2.61
C ILE A 71 4.38 -6.43 3.90
N VAL A 72 5.62 -5.94 3.90
CA VAL A 72 6.23 -5.31 5.08
C VAL A 72 5.45 -4.05 5.46
N ILE A 73 5.12 -3.18 4.50
CA ILE A 73 4.33 -1.96 4.73
C ILE A 73 2.97 -2.31 5.36
N TYR A 74 2.25 -3.28 4.80
CA TYR A 74 0.95 -3.67 5.31
C TYR A 74 1.04 -4.22 6.74
N LEU A 75 2.03 -5.05 7.05
CA LEU A 75 2.20 -5.62 8.39
C LEU A 75 2.56 -4.53 9.43
N ILE A 76 3.39 -3.55 9.06
CA ILE A 76 3.68 -2.40 9.90
C ILE A 76 2.41 -1.59 10.15
N ALA A 77 1.63 -1.30 9.10
CA ALA A 77 0.36 -0.58 9.22
C ALA A 77 -0.66 -1.33 10.08
N TYR A 78 -0.78 -2.65 9.92
CA TYR A 78 -1.60 -3.50 10.78
C TYR A 78 -1.17 -3.41 12.24
N ARG A 79 0.14 -3.46 12.52
CA ARG A 79 0.66 -3.33 13.89
C ARG A 79 0.32 -1.97 14.48
N ILE A 80 0.51 -0.88 13.72
CA ILE A 80 0.18 0.49 14.14
C ILE A 80 -1.32 0.62 14.42
N SER A 81 -2.18 0.03 13.57
CA SER A 81 -3.64 0.08 13.74
C SER A 81 -4.15 -0.58 15.02
N LYS A 82 -3.35 -1.46 15.64
CA LYS A 82 -3.69 -2.14 16.91
C LYS A 82 -2.97 -1.56 18.12
N VAL A 83 -2.25 -0.45 17.95
CA VAL A 83 -1.63 0.24 19.08
C VAL A 83 -2.75 0.86 19.93
N LYS A 84 -2.87 0.38 21.17
CA LYS A 84 -3.89 0.79 22.16
C LYS A 84 -3.96 2.30 22.42
N ALA A 85 -2.91 3.05 22.10
CA ALA A 85 -2.90 4.50 22.21
C ALA A 85 -3.87 5.21 21.24
N LEU A 86 -4.43 4.48 20.26
CA LEU A 86 -5.42 4.97 19.30
C LEU A 86 -6.85 4.49 19.60
N ASP A 87 -7.05 3.71 20.68
CA ASP A 87 -8.39 3.33 21.11
C ASP A 87 -9.10 4.58 21.67
N PRO A 88 -10.35 4.87 21.26
CA PRO A 88 -11.10 5.99 21.82
C PRO A 88 -11.33 5.75 23.32
N LEU A 89 -11.04 6.78 24.13
CA LEU A 89 -11.22 6.85 25.59
C LEU A 89 -12.66 6.51 26.02
#